data_AF-A0A836QIW4-F1
#
_entry.id   AF-A0A836QIW4-F1
#
_cell.length_a   1.000
_cell.length_b   1.000
_cell.length_c   1.000
_cell.angle_alpha   90.00
_cell.angle_beta   90.00
_cell.angle_gamma   90.00
#
_symmetry.space_group_name_H-M   'P 1'
#
loop_
_entity.id
_entity.type
_entity.pdbx_description
1 polymer ?
#
loop_
_entity_poly.entity_id
_entity_poly.type
_entity_poly.pdbx_seq_one_letter_code
_entity_poly.pdbx_strand_id
1 'polypeptide(L)'
;MKMKFWGVRGSFPVTAPLQLGYGGNTPCLEVEANGQTVIIDAGTGIRALGRAIVDRGQREIEILLSHTHWDHIQGFPHFDPLYRDNTRITVHSLKHEGRSLAKIFREQQRSPFFPVSLDDVKADVQFVEHEDGETFSVGGIAVTSRRLNHPGVAAGYRLEHGNSA
;
A
#
# COMPACT_ATOMS: atom_id res chain seq x y z
N MET A 1 -5.06 -16.73 -8.25
CA MET A 1 -4.58 -15.60 -7.43
C MET A 1 -3.44 -16.10 -6.56
N LYS A 2 -2.34 -15.36 -6.45
CA LYS A 2 -1.19 -15.70 -5.59
C LYS A 2 -0.94 -14.54 -4.63
N MET A 3 -0.61 -14.85 -3.37
CA MET A 3 -0.27 -13.84 -2.37
C MET A 3 1.15 -14.06 -1.87
N LYS A 4 1.91 -12.97 -1.71
CA LYS A 4 3.26 -12.96 -1.15
C LYS A 4 3.33 -11.94 -0.02
N PHE A 5 3.95 -12.34 1.09
CA PHE A 5 4.15 -11.48 2.24
C PHE A 5 5.56 -10.87 2.20
N TRP A 6 5.65 -9.55 2.10
CA TRP A 6 6.90 -8.80 2.14
C TRP A 6 7.18 -8.23 3.54
N GLY A 7 6.16 -8.15 4.38
CA GLY A 7 6.25 -7.89 5.80
C GLY A 7 4.98 -8.32 6.55
N VAL A 8 5.16 -8.80 7.78
CA VAL A 8 4.12 -9.40 8.63
C VAL A 8 4.25 -9.01 10.11
N ARG A 9 5.13 -8.05 10.43
CA ARG A 9 5.32 -7.57 11.81
C ARG A 9 4.39 -6.40 12.10
N GLY A 10 3.65 -6.44 13.19
CA GLY A 10 2.87 -5.28 13.63
C GLY A 10 3.75 -4.19 14.25
N SER A 11 3.28 -2.95 14.21
CA SER A 11 3.76 -1.75 14.91
C SER A 11 5.17 -1.26 14.59
N PHE A 12 6.20 -2.12 14.60
CA PHE A 12 7.59 -1.72 14.37
C PHE A 12 8.37 -2.84 13.65
N PRO A 13 9.33 -2.48 12.78
CA PRO A 13 10.20 -3.48 12.20
C PRO A 13 11.16 -4.05 13.26
N VAL A 14 11.40 -5.35 13.22
CA VAL A 14 12.27 -6.04 14.18
C VAL A 14 13.34 -6.80 13.44
N THR A 15 14.60 -6.50 13.76
CA THR A 15 15.77 -7.27 13.30
C THR A 15 16.36 -8.01 14.49
N ALA A 16 15.90 -9.23 14.73
CA ALA A 16 16.44 -10.06 15.81
C ALA A 16 16.48 -11.53 15.37
N PRO A 17 17.52 -12.30 15.78
CA PRO A 17 17.74 -13.66 15.29
C PRO A 17 16.54 -14.60 15.48
N LEU A 18 15.86 -14.51 16.63
CA LEU A 18 14.69 -15.33 16.95
C LEU A 18 13.49 -15.03 16.03
N GLN A 19 13.50 -13.89 15.33
CA GLN A 19 12.41 -13.37 14.53
C GLN A 19 12.64 -13.55 13.02
N LEU A 20 13.82 -14.03 12.60
CA LEU A 20 14.19 -14.16 11.18
C LEU A 20 13.31 -15.15 10.41
N GLY A 21 12.74 -16.17 11.06
CA GLY A 21 11.86 -17.15 10.41
C GLY A 21 10.59 -16.56 9.77
N TYR A 22 10.16 -15.38 10.22
CA TYR A 22 8.98 -14.67 9.70
C TYR A 22 9.31 -13.30 9.11
N GLY A 23 10.59 -12.94 9.04
CA GLY A 23 11.05 -11.62 8.61
C GLY A 23 10.86 -10.51 9.64
N GLY A 24 11.39 -9.34 9.31
CA GLY A 24 11.45 -8.16 10.18
C GLY A 24 10.65 -6.96 9.73
N ASN A 25 9.97 -7.05 8.57
CA ASN A 25 9.28 -5.92 7.97
C ASN A 25 7.85 -5.74 8.47
N THR A 26 7.37 -4.50 8.53
CA THR A 26 5.98 -4.17 8.82
C THR A 26 5.04 -4.43 7.63
N PRO A 27 3.71 -4.43 7.81
CA PRO A 27 2.78 -5.04 6.85
C PRO A 27 2.96 -4.53 5.44
N CYS A 28 3.18 -5.47 4.53
CA CYS A 28 3.19 -5.21 3.10
C CYS A 28 2.98 -6.56 2.41
N LEU A 29 1.85 -6.69 1.72
CA LEU A 29 1.50 -7.89 0.99
C LEU A 29 1.37 -7.54 -0.48
N GLU A 30 1.69 -8.52 -1.31
CA GLU A 30 1.52 -8.46 -2.75
C GLU A 30 0.51 -9.53 -3.14
N VAL A 31 -0.51 -9.12 -3.89
CA VAL A 31 -1.49 -10.00 -4.52
C VAL A 31 -1.30 -9.92 -6.03
N GLU A 32 -0.99 -11.06 -6.64
CA GLU A 32 -0.86 -11.22 -8.08
C GLU A 32 -2.10 -11.94 -8.63
N ALA A 33 -2.83 -11.28 -9.53
CA ALA A 33 -3.92 -11.87 -10.29
C ALA A 33 -4.02 -11.21 -11.67
N ASN A 34 -4.36 -11.98 -12.71
CA ASN A 34 -4.46 -11.47 -14.10
C ASN A 34 -3.23 -10.72 -14.64
N GLY A 35 -2.02 -11.05 -14.18
CA GLY A 35 -0.80 -10.30 -14.52
C GLY A 35 -0.71 -8.91 -13.88
N GLN A 36 -1.61 -8.57 -12.96
CA GLN A 36 -1.65 -7.33 -12.20
C GLN A 36 -1.13 -7.57 -10.78
N THR A 37 -0.52 -6.52 -10.22
CA THR A 37 0.02 -6.50 -8.86
C THR A 37 -0.79 -5.50 -8.04
N VAL A 38 -1.45 -5.99 -7.00
CA VAL A 38 -2.10 -5.19 -5.97
C VAL A 38 -1.29 -5.30 -4.69
N ILE A 39 -0.93 -4.16 -4.11
CA ILE A 39 -0.22 -4.08 -2.83
C ILE A 39 -1.24 -3.86 -1.73
N ILE A 40 -1.12 -4.57 -0.61
CA ILE A 40 -1.88 -4.28 0.61
C ILE A 40 -0.89 -3.75 1.65
N ASP A 41 -1.12 -2.51 2.08
CA ASP A 41 -0.27 -1.71 2.96
C ASP A 41 1.15 -1.39 2.44
N ALA A 42 1.62 -0.22 2.83
CA ALA A 42 2.93 0.34 2.49
C ALA A 42 3.88 0.42 3.70
N GLY A 43 3.89 -0.64 4.53
CA GLY A 43 4.88 -0.81 5.59
C GLY A 43 6.30 -1.02 5.05
N THR A 44 7.28 -1.29 5.92
CA THR A 44 8.69 -1.35 5.51
C THR A 44 9.00 -2.44 4.48
N GLY A 45 8.15 -3.46 4.38
CA GLY A 45 8.27 -4.49 3.34
C GLY A 45 8.17 -3.94 1.92
N ILE A 46 7.49 -2.80 1.74
CA ILE A 46 7.28 -2.20 0.42
C ILE A 46 8.59 -1.80 -0.27
N ARG A 47 9.67 -1.57 0.49
CA ARG A 47 10.99 -1.25 -0.08
C ARG A 47 11.61 -2.42 -0.85
N ALA A 48 11.39 -3.65 -0.40
CA ALA A 48 11.87 -4.84 -1.12
C ALA A 48 10.94 -5.15 -2.30
N LEU A 49 9.63 -5.02 -2.10
CA LEU A 49 8.62 -5.18 -3.16
C LEU A 49 8.82 -4.17 -4.30
N GLY A 50 9.05 -2.90 -3.99
CA GLY A 50 9.26 -1.84 -4.99
C GLY A 50 10.42 -2.12 -5.93
N ARG A 51 11.52 -2.67 -5.42
CA ARG A 51 12.64 -3.13 -6.25
C ARG A 51 12.23 -4.25 -7.19
N ALA A 52 11.52 -5.26 -6.68
CA ALA A 52 11.01 -6.36 -7.50
C ALA A 52 9.98 -5.90 -8.56
N ILE A 53 9.15 -4.90 -8.27
CA ILE A 53 8.23 -4.27 -9.24
C ILE A 53 9.03 -3.59 -10.36
N VAL A 54 10.06 -2.81 -10.01
CA VAL A 54 10.94 -2.16 -10.99
C VAL A 54 11.66 -3.19 -11.86
N ASP A 55 12.21 -4.25 -11.26
CA ASP A 55 12.90 -5.32 -11.99
C ASP A 55 11.96 -6.06 -12.96
N ARG A 56 10.67 -6.14 -12.64
CA ARG A 56 9.61 -6.68 -13.52
C ARG A 56 9.16 -5.69 -14.61
N GLY A 57 9.61 -4.43 -14.57
CA GLY A 57 9.21 -3.39 -15.52
C GLY A 57 7.77 -2.92 -15.37
N GLN A 58 7.12 -3.21 -14.24
CA GLN A 58 5.74 -2.81 -13.97
C GLN A 58 5.65 -1.31 -13.69
N ARG A 59 4.65 -0.65 -14.27
CA ARG A 59 4.46 0.81 -14.21
C ARG A 59 3.10 1.26 -13.70
N GLU A 60 2.13 0.35 -13.65
CA GLU A 60 0.81 0.61 -13.06
C GLU A 60 0.73 -0.18 -11.76
N ILE A 61 0.51 0.53 -10.65
CA ILE A 61 0.61 -0.03 -9.31
C ILE A 61 -0.60 0.41 -8.50
N GLU A 62 -1.28 -0.55 -7.92
CA GLU A 62 -2.46 -0.34 -7.09
C GLU A 62 -2.10 -0.66 -5.63
N ILE A 63 -2.35 0.27 -4.71
CA ILE A 63 -2.07 0.10 -3.28
C ILE A 63 -3.39 0.24 -2.51
N LEU A 64 -3.80 -0.80 -1.80
CA LEU A 64 -4.92 -0.80 -0.87
C LEU A 64 -4.38 -0.61 0.55
N LEU A 65 -4.69 0.52 1.19
CA LEU A 65 -4.30 0.78 2.56
C LEU A 65 -5.39 0.33 3.52
N SER A 66 -5.03 -0.58 4.43
CA SER A 66 -5.91 -0.93 5.53
C SER A 66 -6.16 0.29 6.41
N HIS A 67 -5.13 1.02 6.82
CA HIS A 67 -5.24 2.26 7.59
C HIS A 67 -3.93 3.04 7.57
N THR A 68 -3.92 4.23 8.20
CA THR A 68 -2.82 5.19 8.10
C THR A 68 -1.91 5.24 9.33
N HIS A 69 -1.90 4.20 10.16
CA HIS A 69 -0.88 4.07 11.20
C HIS A 69 0.51 3.89 10.57
N TRP A 70 1.54 4.35 11.28
CA TRP A 70 2.91 4.41 10.77
C TRP A 70 3.41 3.08 10.21
N ASP A 71 3.15 1.96 10.87
CA ASP A 71 3.60 0.65 10.41
C ASP A 71 3.02 0.22 9.07
N HIS A 72 1.90 0.81 8.64
CA HIS A 72 1.23 0.55 7.38
C HIS A 72 1.57 1.56 6.27
N ILE A 73 2.23 2.69 6.60
CA ILE A 73 2.57 3.72 5.60
C ILE A 73 4.06 4.10 5.59
N GLN A 74 4.84 3.78 6.63
CA GLN A 74 6.22 4.27 6.82
C GLN A 74 7.18 3.89 5.69
N GLY A 75 6.89 2.82 4.95
CA GLY A 75 7.72 2.38 3.84
C GLY A 75 7.48 3.18 2.56
N PHE A 76 6.35 3.87 2.44
CA PHE A 76 5.94 4.55 1.21
C PHE A 76 6.99 5.55 0.69
N PRO A 77 7.62 6.42 1.49
CA PRO A 77 8.66 7.33 1.00
C PRO A 77 9.90 6.60 0.44
N HIS A 78 10.09 5.33 0.79
CA HIS A 78 11.17 4.47 0.31
C HIS A 78 10.70 3.50 -0.79
N PHE A 79 9.52 3.73 -1.38
CA PHE A 79 8.99 2.93 -2.46
C PHE A 79 9.63 3.36 -3.79
N ASP A 80 10.63 2.59 -4.25
CA ASP A 80 11.39 2.87 -5.49
C ASP A 80 10.55 3.34 -6.68
N PRO A 81 9.34 2.79 -6.96
CA PRO A 81 8.47 3.27 -8.03
C PRO A 81 8.07 4.75 -7.97
N LEU A 82 8.04 5.40 -6.79
CA LEU A 82 7.78 6.85 -6.67
C LEU A 82 8.77 7.69 -7.49
N TYR A 83 9.99 7.19 -7.67
CA TYR A 83 11.09 7.93 -8.28
C TYR A 83 11.36 7.48 -9.72
N ARG A 84 10.37 6.88 -10.38
CA ARG A 84 10.46 6.41 -11.77
C ARG A 84 9.52 7.20 -12.67
N ASP A 85 10.06 7.63 -13.80
CA ASP A 85 9.30 8.30 -14.86
C ASP A 85 8.30 7.32 -15.51
N ASN A 86 7.14 7.82 -15.91
CA ASN A 86 6.06 7.03 -16.52
C ASN A 86 5.52 5.90 -15.63
N THR A 87 5.59 6.07 -14.31
CA THR A 87 4.97 5.18 -13.32
C THR A 87 3.71 5.85 -12.77
N ARG A 88 2.61 5.11 -12.72
CA ARG A 88 1.34 5.51 -12.09
C ARG A 88 1.09 4.66 -10.85
N ILE A 89 0.84 5.33 -9.73
CA ILE A 89 0.54 4.70 -8.44
C ILE A 89 -0.82 5.23 -7.99
N THR A 90 -1.80 4.34 -7.83
CA THR A 90 -3.07 4.68 -7.19
C THR A 90 -3.08 4.13 -5.78
N VAL A 91 -3.39 4.98 -4.81
CA VAL A 91 -3.50 4.61 -3.40
C VAL A 91 -4.96 4.72 -2.98
N HIS A 92 -5.52 3.60 -2.54
CA HIS A 92 -6.90 3.45 -2.11
C HIS A 92 -6.98 3.36 -0.59
N SER A 93 -7.97 4.00 0.01
CA SER A 93 -8.33 3.80 1.42
C SER A 93 -9.84 3.90 1.62
N LEU A 94 -10.31 3.56 2.81
CA LEU A 94 -11.59 4.12 3.25
C LEU A 94 -11.45 5.63 3.46
N LYS A 95 -12.54 6.35 3.21
CA LYS A 95 -12.61 7.80 3.38
C LYS A 95 -12.36 8.21 4.82
N HIS A 96 -11.49 9.20 4.99
CA HIS A 96 -11.17 9.77 6.29
C HIS A 96 -12.00 11.02 6.57
N GLU A 97 -12.56 11.11 7.79
CA GLU A 97 -13.24 12.34 8.22
C GLU A 97 -12.22 13.43 8.56
N GLY A 98 -12.45 14.64 8.03
CA GLY A 98 -11.66 15.84 8.37
C GLY A 98 -10.27 15.95 7.72
N ARG A 99 -9.76 14.91 7.07
CA ARG A 99 -8.47 14.96 6.37
C ARG A 99 -8.41 13.94 5.23
N SER A 100 -8.19 14.40 4.00
CA SER A 100 -8.05 13.51 2.85
C SER A 100 -6.78 12.66 2.92
N LEU A 101 -6.84 11.47 2.33
CA LEU A 101 -5.69 10.58 2.18
C LEU A 101 -4.46 11.28 1.56
N ALA A 102 -4.67 12.08 0.51
CA ALA A 102 -3.59 12.84 -0.12
C ALA A 102 -2.89 13.81 0.87
N LYS A 103 -3.65 14.43 1.78
CA LYS A 103 -3.08 15.31 2.82
C LYS A 103 -2.29 14.51 3.86
N ILE A 104 -2.74 13.31 4.23
CA ILE A 104 -2.01 12.40 5.13
C ILE A 104 -0.63 12.07 4.55
N PHE A 105 -0.56 11.67 3.28
CA PHE A 105 0.71 11.32 2.62
C PHE A 105 1.62 12.54 2.39
N ARG A 106 1.06 13.70 2.03
CA ARG A 106 1.84 14.95 1.97
C ARG A 106 2.46 15.30 3.31
N GLU A 107 1.72 15.15 4.41
CA GLU A 107 2.24 15.41 5.75
C GLU A 107 3.29 14.40 6.20
N GLN A 108 3.17 13.14 5.79
CA GLN A 108 4.16 12.11 6.06
C GLN A 108 5.53 12.46 5.44
N GLN A 109 5.53 12.96 4.21
CA GLN A 109 6.73 13.29 3.45
C GLN A 109 7.15 14.77 3.55
N ARG A 110 6.52 15.56 4.41
CA ARG A 110 6.87 16.98 4.54
C ARG A 110 8.21 17.17 5.24
N SER A 111 8.93 18.22 4.88
CA SER A 111 10.12 18.66 5.63
C SER A 111 9.75 19.04 7.09
N PRO A 112 10.57 18.69 8.10
CA PRO A 112 11.88 18.04 8.01
C PRO A 112 11.82 16.50 8.12
N PHE A 113 10.66 15.87 8.06
CA PHE A 113 10.51 14.42 8.27
C PHE A 113 11.08 13.58 7.14
N PHE A 114 11.02 14.08 5.90
CA PHE A 114 11.60 13.43 4.75
C PHE A 114 12.18 14.48 3.77
N PRO A 115 13.31 14.19 3.08
CA PRO A 115 13.97 15.17 2.22
C PRO A 115 13.28 15.41 0.88
N VAL A 116 12.37 14.52 0.45
CA VAL A 116 11.66 14.63 -0.83
C VAL A 116 10.15 14.71 -0.57
N SER A 117 9.54 15.84 -0.91
CA SER A 117 8.10 15.99 -0.74
C SER A 117 7.35 15.08 -1.71
N LEU A 118 6.09 14.76 -1.41
CA LEU A 118 5.26 13.99 -2.32
C LEU A 118 5.05 14.71 -3.66
N ASP A 119 5.05 16.05 -3.67
CA ASP A 119 4.87 16.83 -4.89
C ASP A 119 6.15 16.88 -5.75
N ASP A 120 7.30 16.41 -5.23
CA ASP A 120 8.61 16.35 -5.93
C ASP A 120 8.96 14.94 -6.45
N VAL A 121 8.08 13.94 -6.26
CA VAL A 121 8.30 12.59 -6.79
C VAL A 121 8.09 12.57 -8.32
N LYS A 122 8.59 11.51 -8.98
CA LYS A 122 8.49 11.40 -10.45
C LYS A 122 7.24 10.67 -10.94
N ALA A 123 6.70 9.78 -10.11
CA ALA A 123 5.49 9.03 -10.44
C ALA A 123 4.24 9.92 -10.40
N ASP A 124 3.25 9.59 -11.22
CA ASP A 124 1.89 10.11 -11.04
C ASP A 124 1.23 9.36 -9.88
N VAL A 125 1.01 10.05 -8.76
CA VAL A 125 0.41 9.48 -7.55
C VAL A 125 -1.01 10.00 -7.38
N GLN A 126 -1.98 9.08 -7.44
CA GLN A 126 -3.40 9.36 -7.28
C GLN A 126 -3.91 8.75 -5.97
N PHE A 127 -4.85 9.44 -5.33
CA PHE A 127 -5.48 8.97 -4.09
C PHE A 127 -6.98 8.82 -4.32
N VAL A 128 -7.51 7.65 -4.00
CA VAL A 128 -8.93 7.32 -4.15
C VAL A 128 -9.48 6.89 -2.79
N GLU A 129 -10.50 7.60 -2.33
CA GLU A 129 -11.14 7.33 -1.04
C GLU A 129 -12.52 6.69 -1.28
N HIS A 130 -12.76 5.56 -0.64
CA HIS A 130 -13.97 4.76 -0.81
C HIS A 130 -14.88 4.85 0.42
N GLU A 131 -16.18 4.72 0.18
CA GLU A 131 -17.17 4.58 1.25
C GLU A 131 -17.18 3.13 1.79
N ASP A 132 -17.70 2.92 3.01
CA ASP A 132 -17.83 1.57 3.58
C ASP A 132 -18.78 0.70 2.76
N GLY A 133 -18.28 -0.44 2.26
CA GLY A 133 -19.05 -1.37 1.44
C GLY A 133 -19.01 -1.12 -0.05
N GLU A 134 -18.31 -0.08 -0.48
CA GLU A 134 -18.10 0.19 -1.89
C GLU A 134 -17.36 -0.97 -2.56
N THR A 135 -17.79 -1.31 -3.77
CA THR A 135 -17.11 -2.29 -4.62
C THR A 135 -16.56 -1.58 -5.84
N PHE A 136 -15.27 -1.76 -6.10
CA PHE A 136 -14.53 -1.13 -7.18
C PHE A 136 -13.61 -2.15 -7.86
N SER A 137 -12.94 -1.76 -8.94
CA SER A 137 -12.04 -2.63 -9.70
C SER A 137 -10.63 -2.07 -9.69
N VAL A 138 -9.65 -2.91 -9.37
CA VAL A 138 -8.22 -2.62 -9.49
C VAL A 138 -7.58 -3.70 -10.36
N GLY A 139 -7.03 -3.32 -11.52
CA GLY A 139 -6.45 -4.30 -12.44
C GLY A 139 -7.41 -5.44 -12.88
N GLY A 140 -8.73 -5.20 -12.91
CA GLY A 140 -9.73 -6.23 -13.22
C GLY A 140 -10.01 -7.21 -12.07
N ILE A 141 -9.57 -6.90 -10.85
CA ILE A 141 -9.92 -7.60 -9.61
C ILE A 141 -11.03 -6.80 -8.93
N ALA A 142 -12.15 -7.45 -8.61
CA ALA A 142 -13.21 -6.80 -7.85
C ALA A 142 -12.79 -6.70 -6.39
N VAL A 143 -12.91 -5.50 -5.81
CA VAL A 143 -12.51 -5.20 -4.44
C VAL A 143 -13.67 -4.58 -3.70
N THR A 144 -14.11 -5.21 -2.62
CA THR A 144 -15.07 -4.62 -1.68
C THR A 144 -14.35 -4.16 -0.42
N SER A 145 -14.49 -2.89 -0.07
CA SER A 145 -13.97 -2.32 1.18
C SER A 145 -14.99 -2.53 2.32
N ARG A 146 -14.51 -2.79 3.53
CA ARG A 146 -15.35 -2.81 4.75
C ARG A 146 -14.66 -2.17 5.93
N ARG A 147 -15.39 -1.37 6.70
CA ARG A 147 -14.85 -0.77 7.92
C ARG A 147 -14.62 -1.82 9.01
N LEU A 148 -13.45 -1.76 9.64
CA LEU A 148 -13.06 -2.65 10.74
C LEU A 148 -13.19 -1.95 12.10
N ASN A 149 -13.28 -2.76 13.15
CA ASN A 149 -13.22 -2.30 14.54
C ASN A 149 -11.77 -2.06 14.96
N HIS A 150 -11.26 -0.86 14.69
CA HIS A 150 -9.90 -0.41 15.00
C HIS A 150 -9.92 1.10 15.28
N PRO A 151 -9.03 1.65 16.14
CA PRO A 151 -8.94 3.09 16.33
C PRO A 151 -8.74 3.84 15.01
N GLY A 152 -9.54 4.89 14.80
CA GLY A 152 -9.53 5.66 13.55
C GLY A 152 -10.33 5.00 12.42
N VAL A 153 -9.83 5.16 11.19
CA VAL A 153 -10.44 4.60 9.97
C VAL A 153 -9.57 3.43 9.53
N ALA A 154 -10.15 2.24 9.50
CA ALA A 154 -9.50 1.03 9.04
C ALA A 154 -10.41 0.21 8.12
N ALA A 155 -9.82 -0.36 7.08
CA ALA A 155 -10.45 -1.10 6.01
C ALA A 155 -9.96 -2.55 6.01
N GLY A 156 -10.91 -3.46 5.86
CA GLY A 156 -10.68 -4.80 5.32
C GLY A 156 -11.06 -4.80 3.85
N TYR A 157 -10.38 -5.62 3.06
CA TYR A 157 -10.64 -5.76 1.63
C TYR A 157 -10.98 -7.20 1.28
N ARG A 158 -12.08 -7.40 0.56
CA ARG A 158 -12.39 -8.67 -0.11
C ARG A 158 -11.99 -8.54 -1.58
N LEU A 159 -11.03 -9.35 -2.02
CA LEU A 159 -10.56 -9.38 -3.40
C LEU A 159 -11.13 -10.62 -4.09
N GLU A 160 -11.84 -10.41 -5.19
CA GLU A 160 -12.49 -11.46 -5.96
C GLU A 160 -11.93 -11.47 -7.39
N HIS A 161 -11.43 -12.62 -7.83
CA HIS A 161 -10.87 -12.79 -9.17
C HIS A 161 -11.22 -14.18 -9.72
N GLY A 162 -11.92 -14.18 -10.87
CA GLY A 162 -12.52 -15.38 -11.45
C GLY A 162 -13.86 -15.74 -10.77
N ASN A 163 -14.67 -16.58 -11.44
CA ASN A 163 -15.89 -17.12 -10.85
C ASN A 163 -15.52 -18.21 -9.85
N SER A 164 -15.25 -17.84 -8.61
CA SER A 164 -15.34 -18.78 -7.49
C SER A 164 -16.56 -18.39 -6.68
N ALA A 165 -17.67 -19.06 -7.00
CA ALA A 165 -18.89 -19.08 -6.22
C ALA A 165 -18.67 -19.73 -4.84
#